data_AF-A0ABD0R151-F1
#
_entry.id   AF-A0ABD0R151-F1
#
_cell.length_a   1.000
_cell.length_b   1.000
_cell.length_c   1.000
_cell.angle_alpha   90.00
_cell.angle_beta   90.00
_cell.angle_gamma   90.00
#
_symmetry.space_group_name_H-M   'P 1'
#
loop_
_entity.id
_entity.type
_entity.pdbx_description
1 polymer ?
#
loop_
_entity_poly.entity_id
_entity_poly.type
_entity_poly.pdbx_seq_one_letter_code
_entity_poly.pdbx_strand_id
1 'polypeptide(L)' 'DDARQLFALSAAAEEQGILTDDLANVIRRLWNDSGVQGCFARSREYQLNDSAA' A
#
# COMPACT_ATOMS: atom_id res chain seq x y z
N ASP A 1 1.26 -4.84 12.03
CA ASP A 1 2.65 -5.18 11.68
C ASP A 1 2.94 -4.80 10.23
N ASP A 2 2.08 -5.22 9.30
CA ASP A 2 2.16 -4.90 7.86
C ASP A 2 2.44 -3.43 7.51
N ALA A 3 1.81 -2.46 8.19
CA ALA A 3 2.10 -1.04 7.93
C ALA A 3 3.56 -0.66 8.24
N ARG A 4 4.19 -1.25 9.27
CA ARG A 4 5.61 -1.03 9.56
C ARG A 4 6.50 -1.74 8.54
N GLN A 5 6.12 -2.96 8.15
CA GLN A 5 6.83 -3.71 7.11
C GLN A 5 6.77 -2.99 5.75
N LEU A 6 5.65 -2.36 5.42
CA LEU A 6 5.48 -1.58 4.19
C LEU A 6 6.58 -0.52 4.07
N PHE A 7 6.77 0.30 5.10
CA PHE A 7 7.80 1.35 5.10
C PHE A 7 9.22 0.78 5.06
N ALA A 8 9.48 -0.33 5.73
CA ALA A 8 10.80 -0.96 5.73
C ALA A 8 11.17 -1.53 4.35
N LEU A 9 10.20 -2.15 3.67
CA LEU A 9 10.41 -2.83 2.41
C LEU A 9 10.31 -1.88 1.20
N SER A 10 9.52 -0.80 1.29
CA SER A 10 9.31 0.13 0.18
C SER A 10 10.58 0.87 -0.22
N ALA A 11 11.42 1.26 0.76
CA ALA A 11 12.68 1.94 0.48
C ALA A 11 13.63 1.08 -0.37
N ALA A 12 13.74 -0.21 -0.04
CA ALA A 12 14.56 -1.15 -0.80
C ALA A 12 14.00 -1.41 -2.20
N ALA A 13 12.67 -1.49 -2.33
CA ALA A 13 12.01 -1.69 -3.62
C ALA A 13 12.19 -0.49 -4.58
N GLU A 14 12.17 0.73 -4.05
CA GLU A 14 12.41 1.95 -4.84
C GLU A 14 13.86 2.04 -5.32
N GLU A 15 14.83 1.77 -4.44
CA GLU A 15 16.26 1.80 -4.79
C GLU A 15 16.62 0.75 -5.85
N GLN A 16 16.04 -0.44 -5.74
CA GLN A 16 16.35 -1.56 -6.65
C GLN A 16 15.44 -1.60 -7.89
N GLY A 17 14.33 -0.86 -7.88
CA GLY A 17 13.30 -0.93 -8.91
C GLY A 17 12.59 -2.29 -8.98
N ILE A 18 12.59 -3.05 -7.89
CA ILE A 18 12.07 -4.42 -7.82
C ILE A 18 11.00 -4.51 -6.74
N LEU A 19 9.79 -4.95 -7.12
CA LEU A 19 8.73 -5.30 -6.18
C LEU A 19 8.91 -6.75 -5.74
N THR A 20 9.41 -6.96 -4.52
CA THR A 20 9.54 -8.31 -3.95
C THR A 20 8.18 -8.90 -3.59
N ASP A 21 8.09 -10.23 -3.56
CA ASP A 21 6.85 -10.94 -3.17
C ASP A 21 6.40 -10.56 -1.76
N ASP A 22 7.33 -10.35 -0.83
CA ASP A 22 7.03 -9.94 0.54
C ASP A 22 6.34 -8.57 0.58
N LEU A 23 6.88 -7.58 -0.14
CA LEU A 23 6.28 -6.26 -0.24
C LEU A 23 4.91 -6.32 -0.95
N ALA A 24 4.80 -7.08 -2.04
CA ALA A 24 3.54 -7.27 -2.74
C ALA A 24 2.47 -7.92 -1.86
N ASN A 25 2.85 -8.87 -1.00
CA ASN A 25 1.96 -9.51 -0.04
C ASN A 25 1.53 -8.54 1.06
N VAL A 26 2.45 -7.73 1.58
CA VAL A 26 2.14 -6.67 2.57
C VAL A 26 1.14 -5.66 1.99
N ILE A 27 1.39 -5.15 0.78
CA ILE A 27 0.48 -4.22 0.10
C ILE A 27 -0.90 -4.84 -0.08
N ARG A 28 -0.99 -6.10 -0.54
CA ARG A 28 -2.26 -6.81 -0.72
C ARG A 28 -3.03 -6.99 0.59
N ARG A 29 -2.36 -7.33 1.69
CA ARG A 29 -3.01 -7.48 3.00
C ARG A 29 -3.54 -6.15 3.52
N LEU A 30 -2.76 -5.08 3.39
CA LEU A 30 -3.19 -3.73 3.76
C LEU A 30 -4.35 -3.25 2.87
N TRP A 31 -4.30 -3.51 1.57
CA TRP A 31 -5.36 -3.11 0.65
C TRP A 31 -6.69 -3.82 0.96
N ASN A 32 -6.65 -5.08 1.36
CA ASN A 32 -7.84 -5.85 1.74
C ASN A 32 -8.35 -5.54 3.16
N ASP A 33 -7.65 -4.72 3.95
CA ASP A 33 -8.13 -4.29 5.26
C ASP A 33 -9.39 -3.42 5.12
N SER A 34 -10.40 -3.68 5.95
CA SER A 34 -11.68 -2.97 5.87
C SER A 34 -11.57 -1.49 6.25
N GLY A 35 -10.64 -1.13 7.13
CA GLY A 35 -10.35 0.26 7.47
C GLY A 35 -9.73 1.00 6.30
N VAL A 36 -8.76 0.38 5.61
CA VAL A 36 -8.14 0.93 4.41
C VAL A 36 -9.15 1.08 3.27
N GLN A 37 -9.99 0.07 3.02
CA GLN A 37 -11.08 0.16 2.05
C GLN A 37 -12.10 1.26 2.41
N GLY A 38 -12.41 1.43 3.69
CA GLY A 38 -13.26 2.52 4.18
C GLY A 38 -12.65 3.91 3.93
N CYS A 39 -11.34 4.07 4.11
CA CYS A 39 -10.62 5.28 3.75
C CYS A 39 -10.58 5.49 2.23
N PHE A 40 -10.38 4.43 1.45
CA PHE A 40 -10.40 4.49 -0.02
C PHE A 40 -11.77 4.92 -0.55
N ALA A 41 -12.88 4.42 0.01
CA ALA A 41 -14.23 4.87 -0.34
C ALA A 41 -14.46 6.37 -0.07
N ARG A 42 -13.67 6.97 0.82
CA ARG A 42 -13.65 8.39 1.17
C ARG A 42 -12.50 9.16 0.50
N SER A 43 -11.94 8.62 -0.58
CA SER A 43 -10.80 9.22 -1.30
C SER A 43 -11.00 10.68 -1.69
N ARG A 44 -12.24 11.13 -1.89
CA ARG A 44 -12.61 12.54 -2.16
C ARG A 44 -12.21 13.52 -1.06
N GLU A 45 -11.91 13.04 0.15
CA GLU A 45 -11.44 13.87 1.27
C GLU A 45 -9.92 14.13 1.22
N TYR A 46 -9.20 13.45 0.32
CA TYR A 46 -7.74 13.49 0.20
C TYR A 46 -7.30 13.60 -1.26
N GLN A 47 -5.99 13.66 -1.50
CA GLN A 47 -5.42 13.51 -2.84
C GLN A 47 -5.01 12.06 -3.05
N LEU A 48 -5.72 11.35 -3.92
CA LEU A 48 -5.42 9.98 -4.31
C LEU A 48 -5.50 9.86 -5.83
N ASN A 49 -4.58 9.11 -6.42
CA ASN A 49 -4.55 8.90 -7.87
C ASN A 49 -5.78 8.09 -8.32
N ASP A 50 -6.37 8.47 -9.45
CA ASP A 50 -7.51 7.77 -10.05
C ASP A 50 -7.17 6.32 -10.45
N SER A 51 -5.89 6.03 -10.73
CA SER A 51 -5.41 4.69 -11.07
C SER A 51 -5.34 3.73 -9.87
N ALA A 52 -5.67 4.19 -8.66
CA ALA A 52 -5.79 3.33 -7.47
C ALA A 52 -7.13 2.58 -7.39
N ALA A 53 -8.09 2.88 -8.28
CA ALA A 53 -9.43 2.27 -8.33
C ALA A 53 -9.51 0.94 -9.08
#